data_AF-A0A359CQ45-F1
#
_entry.id   AF-A0A359CQ45-F1
#
_cell.length_a   1.000
_cell.length_b   1.000
_cell.length_c   1.000
_cell.angle_alpha   90.00
_cell.angle_beta   90.00
_cell.angle_gamma   90.00
#
_symmetry.space_group_name_H-M   'P 1'
#
loop_
_entity.id
_entity.type
_entity.pdbx_description
1 polymer ?
#
loop_
_entity_poly.entity_id
_entity_poly.type
_entity_poly.pdbx_seq_one_letter_code
_entity_poly.pdbx_strand_id
1 'polypeptide(L)'
;EHIKNGVITKITTSGLRGGLAEEISNGLMEEPVIIRSHGGRARAIEAGDIKIDVAFLGASSSDEYGNASGSRGTANCGSLGYAKIDAEYADKVVIITDCLVDFPNMPASILQNNVDYVVKVDKIGNPSGIASGATRYTKNPKELLIAEYASKAIVESGYFKDGFSFQTGTGGASLAVSRFLRDEMIKKGIKASFALGGITKPMVEMYEEGLIKNIFDVQDFDLDAVASIGKNPRHYEIDSSFYTNPHNKGCIANKLDVVVLSALEVDTDFNVNVMTGSDGVLRGASGGHCDTAACAKLTIIVTPLVRGRIPCIVDSVNTVITPGESIDIVVTELGIAINPRRADLIERFKDVDIPAYTIEELRKKAESIVGIPDKIEYDDKVVAIVEYRDGSIIDVVRKVK
;
A
#
# COMPACT_ATOMS: atom_id res chain seq x y z
N GLU A 1 21.96 9.67 -12.77
CA GLU A 1 23.23 9.41 -13.47
C GLU A 1 23.20 8.12 -14.29
N HIS A 2 22.94 6.95 -13.68
CA HIS A 2 22.87 5.66 -14.40
C HIS A 2 21.94 5.65 -15.62
N ILE A 3 20.80 6.34 -15.55
CA ILE A 3 19.91 6.51 -16.72
C ILE A 3 20.59 7.35 -17.81
N LYS A 4 21.18 8.51 -17.47
CA LYS A 4 21.83 9.42 -18.41
C LYS A 4 23.01 8.76 -19.15
N ASN A 5 23.72 7.84 -18.47
CA ASN A 5 24.85 7.12 -19.04
C ASN A 5 24.46 5.76 -19.66
N GLY A 6 23.16 5.45 -19.80
CA GLY A 6 22.67 4.25 -20.49
C GLY A 6 22.76 2.94 -19.71
N VAL A 7 23.11 2.97 -18.42
CA VAL A 7 23.14 1.77 -17.56
C VAL A 7 21.72 1.28 -17.27
N ILE A 8 20.76 2.20 -17.10
CA ILE A 8 19.35 1.88 -16.88
C ILE A 8 18.55 2.46 -18.05
N THR A 9 17.96 1.58 -18.87
CA THR A 9 17.15 1.96 -20.04
C THR A 9 15.65 1.76 -19.83
N LYS A 10 15.26 0.87 -18.91
CA LYS A 10 13.85 0.57 -18.57
C LYS A 10 13.69 0.46 -17.07
N ILE A 11 12.53 0.90 -16.57
CA ILE A 11 12.15 0.76 -15.16
C ILE A 11 10.73 0.19 -15.10
N THR A 12 10.55 -0.83 -14.26
CA THR A 12 9.24 -1.24 -13.75
C THR A 12 9.26 -1.09 -12.24
N THR A 13 8.24 -0.47 -11.67
CA THR A 13 8.20 -0.20 -10.23
C THR A 13 6.77 -0.02 -9.75
N SER A 14 6.56 -0.07 -8.43
CA SER A 14 5.28 0.36 -7.86
C SER A 14 5.24 1.86 -7.58
N GLY A 15 6.38 2.50 -7.33
CA GLY A 15 6.42 3.91 -6.97
C GLY A 15 7.67 4.63 -7.41
N LEU A 16 7.54 5.95 -7.51
CA LEU A 16 8.59 6.89 -7.86
C LEU A 16 8.44 8.12 -6.95
N ARG A 17 9.52 8.51 -6.29
CA ARG A 17 9.54 9.66 -5.37
C ARG A 17 10.83 10.47 -5.52
N GLY A 18 10.80 11.72 -5.04
CA GLY A 18 11.95 12.60 -5.00
C GLY A 18 12.48 12.97 -6.39
N GLY A 19 13.76 13.38 -6.46
CA GLY A 19 14.35 13.93 -7.68
C GLY A 19 14.35 12.97 -8.88
N LEU A 20 14.37 11.64 -8.66
CA LEU A 20 14.23 10.68 -9.76
C LEU A 20 12.86 10.80 -10.44
N ALA A 21 11.80 10.93 -9.66
CA ALA A 21 10.44 11.02 -10.17
C ALA A 21 10.19 12.35 -10.89
N GLU A 22 10.79 13.42 -10.39
CA GLU A 22 10.77 14.74 -11.04
C GLU A 22 11.49 14.70 -12.40
N GLU A 23 12.71 14.16 -12.46
CA GLU A 23 13.45 14.04 -13.72
C GLU A 23 12.70 13.14 -14.73
N ILE A 24 12.10 12.03 -14.28
CA ILE A 24 11.27 11.17 -15.15
C ILE A 24 10.04 11.93 -15.65
N SER A 25 9.37 12.70 -14.78
CA SER A 25 8.22 13.53 -15.17
C SER A 25 8.61 14.61 -16.20
N ASN A 26 9.87 15.07 -16.16
CA ASN A 26 10.48 15.97 -17.13
C ASN A 26 11.03 15.26 -18.37
N GLY A 27 10.81 13.96 -18.52
CA GLY A 27 11.12 13.18 -19.72
C GLY A 27 12.54 12.63 -19.78
N LEU A 28 13.19 12.40 -18.63
CA LEU A 28 14.55 11.83 -18.52
C LEU A 28 14.75 10.53 -19.30
N MET A 29 13.73 9.67 -19.36
CA MET A 29 13.81 8.36 -20.04
C MET A 29 13.18 8.43 -21.43
N GLU A 30 13.73 7.65 -22.36
CA GLU A 30 13.14 7.44 -23.70
C GLU A 30 11.94 6.50 -23.60
N GLU A 31 12.13 5.34 -22.97
CA GLU A 31 11.09 4.36 -22.69
C GLU A 31 10.27 4.80 -21.45
N PRO A 32 8.94 4.72 -21.50
CA PRO A 32 8.11 5.05 -20.35
C PRO A 32 8.31 4.05 -19.22
N VAL A 33 8.25 4.55 -17.98
CA VAL A 33 8.29 3.67 -16.80
C VAL A 33 7.00 2.87 -16.73
N ILE A 34 7.08 1.57 -16.42
CA ILE A 34 5.89 0.76 -16.16
C ILE A 34 5.58 0.78 -14.66
N ILE A 35 4.45 1.36 -14.29
CA ILE A 35 3.95 1.39 -12.92
C ILE A 35 3.04 0.18 -12.73
N ARG A 36 3.33 -0.66 -11.73
CA ARG A 36 2.52 -1.84 -11.37
C ARG A 36 2.11 -1.81 -9.91
N SER A 37 0.95 -2.38 -9.63
CA SER A 37 0.57 -2.72 -8.25
C SER A 37 1.46 -3.84 -7.69
N HIS A 38 1.40 -4.09 -6.39
CA HIS A 38 2.14 -5.20 -5.78
C HIS A 38 1.70 -6.55 -6.35
N GLY A 39 0.38 -6.76 -6.45
CA GLY A 39 -0.20 -7.96 -7.06
C GLY A 39 0.05 -8.03 -8.57
N GLY A 40 0.03 -6.90 -9.27
CA GLY A 40 0.32 -6.81 -10.71
C GLY A 40 1.77 -7.16 -11.03
N ARG A 41 2.74 -6.72 -10.21
CA ARG A 41 4.13 -7.15 -10.34
C ARG A 41 4.26 -8.66 -10.13
N ALA A 42 3.66 -9.19 -9.06
CA ALA A 42 3.72 -10.61 -8.78
C ALA A 42 3.14 -11.43 -9.95
N ARG A 43 1.97 -11.04 -10.46
CA ARG A 43 1.37 -11.64 -11.65
C ARG A 43 2.29 -11.60 -12.87
N ALA A 44 2.89 -10.44 -13.15
CA ALA A 44 3.75 -10.26 -14.31
C ALA A 44 5.01 -11.16 -14.24
N ILE A 45 5.55 -11.39 -13.05
CA ILE A 45 6.66 -12.34 -12.84
C ILE A 45 6.17 -13.78 -13.07
N GLU A 46 5.08 -14.20 -12.42
CA GLU A 46 4.57 -15.58 -12.51
C GLU A 46 4.09 -15.94 -13.94
N ALA A 47 3.52 -14.97 -14.66
CA ALA A 47 3.05 -15.14 -16.02
C ALA A 47 4.18 -15.11 -17.07
N GLY A 48 5.38 -14.67 -16.69
CA GLY A 48 6.52 -14.51 -17.60
C GLY A 48 6.53 -13.21 -18.41
N ASP A 49 5.65 -12.25 -18.10
CA ASP A 49 5.67 -10.89 -18.68
C ASP A 49 6.92 -10.12 -18.22
N ILE A 50 7.43 -10.45 -17.02
CA ILE A 50 8.71 -9.97 -16.48
C ILE A 50 9.57 -11.20 -16.20
N LYS A 51 10.75 -11.26 -16.82
CA LYS A 51 11.79 -12.22 -16.48
C LYS A 51 12.92 -11.53 -15.73
N ILE A 52 13.30 -12.07 -14.58
CA ILE A 52 14.40 -11.56 -13.76
C ILE A 52 15.64 -12.41 -14.02
N ASP A 53 16.64 -11.86 -14.70
CA ASP A 53 17.88 -12.60 -14.96
C ASP A 53 18.72 -12.76 -13.68
N VAL A 54 18.80 -11.69 -12.88
CA VAL A 54 19.54 -11.69 -11.61
C VAL A 54 18.78 -10.86 -10.56
N ALA A 55 18.48 -11.46 -9.41
CA ALA A 55 17.92 -10.79 -8.25
C ALA A 55 19.03 -10.48 -7.22
N PHE A 56 19.24 -9.19 -6.95
CA PHE A 56 20.12 -8.72 -5.88
C PHE A 56 19.28 -8.37 -4.65
N LEU A 57 19.27 -9.25 -3.65
CA LEU A 57 18.34 -9.18 -2.51
C LEU A 57 19.10 -8.89 -1.22
N GLY A 58 18.83 -7.74 -0.61
CA GLY A 58 19.33 -7.41 0.71
C GLY A 58 18.62 -8.22 1.80
N ALA A 59 19.38 -8.93 2.65
CA ALA A 59 18.83 -9.66 3.79
C ALA A 59 19.62 -9.36 5.08
N SER A 60 18.89 -9.04 6.15
CA SER A 60 19.49 -8.64 7.43
C SER A 60 20.47 -9.68 7.96
N SER A 61 20.12 -10.97 7.87
CA SER A 61 21.02 -12.08 8.14
C SER A 61 20.97 -13.13 7.03
N SER A 62 22.10 -13.81 6.81
CA SER A 62 22.19 -15.01 5.98
C SER A 62 23.26 -15.95 6.54
N ASP A 63 23.07 -17.26 6.42
CA ASP A 63 24.23 -18.17 6.50
C ASP A 63 24.98 -18.20 5.16
N GLU A 64 26.14 -18.85 5.15
CA GLU A 64 27.00 -19.02 3.97
C GLU A 64 26.36 -19.79 2.81
N TYR A 65 25.23 -20.46 3.07
CA TYR A 65 24.54 -21.32 2.09
C TYR A 65 23.22 -20.71 1.59
N GLY A 66 22.86 -19.51 2.08
CA GLY A 66 21.76 -18.71 1.53
C GLY A 66 20.45 -18.78 2.30
N ASN A 67 20.39 -19.43 3.47
CA ASN A 67 19.20 -19.30 4.32
C ASN A 67 19.18 -17.87 4.90
N ALA A 68 18.30 -17.03 4.38
CA ALA A 68 18.30 -15.60 4.62
C ALA A 68 17.02 -15.13 5.31
N SER A 69 17.14 -14.11 6.16
CA SER A 69 16.02 -13.52 6.90
C SER A 69 16.14 -12.00 6.99
N GLY A 70 14.99 -11.31 7.02
CA GLY A 70 14.92 -9.88 7.35
C GLY A 70 15.07 -9.60 8.85
N SER A 71 15.33 -10.63 9.66
CA SER A 71 15.54 -10.53 11.11
C SER A 71 16.90 -11.11 11.53
N ARG A 72 17.25 -10.98 12.83
CA ARG A 72 18.47 -11.52 13.48
C ARG A 72 19.81 -11.01 12.95
N GLY A 73 19.82 -9.92 12.20
CA GLY A 73 21.02 -9.23 11.74
C GLY A 73 21.13 -7.80 12.24
N THR A 74 21.96 -7.01 11.56
CA THR A 74 22.22 -5.60 11.89
C THR A 74 21.12 -4.70 11.33
N ALA A 75 20.69 -4.96 10.11
CA ALA A 75 19.74 -4.14 9.36
C ALA A 75 18.31 -4.75 9.32
N ASN A 76 17.75 -5.10 10.48
CA ASN A 76 16.47 -5.83 10.53
C ASN A 76 15.31 -5.04 9.92
N CYS A 77 14.69 -5.62 8.89
CA CYS A 77 13.52 -5.12 8.18
C CYS A 77 12.27 -6.00 8.36
N GLY A 78 12.39 -7.15 9.04
CA GLY A 78 11.29 -8.05 9.32
C GLY A 78 10.89 -8.89 8.10
N SER A 79 9.66 -8.77 7.63
CA SER A 79 9.13 -9.48 6.46
C SER A 79 9.93 -9.18 5.19
N LEU A 80 10.31 -10.23 4.46
CA LEU A 80 10.91 -10.16 3.13
C LEU A 80 9.90 -10.47 2.01
N GLY A 81 8.60 -10.21 2.24
CA GLY A 81 7.50 -10.64 1.36
C GLY A 81 7.68 -10.31 -0.13
N TYR A 82 8.23 -9.14 -0.47
CA TYR A 82 8.52 -8.79 -1.87
C TYR A 82 9.78 -9.45 -2.43
N ALA A 83 10.77 -9.78 -1.61
CA ALA A 83 12.00 -10.43 -2.06
C ALA A 83 11.82 -11.95 -2.24
N LYS A 84 10.85 -12.56 -1.55
CA LYS A 84 10.54 -14.00 -1.67
C LYS A 84 10.19 -14.41 -3.10
N ILE A 85 9.37 -13.62 -3.79
CA ILE A 85 9.00 -13.91 -5.19
C ILE A 85 10.18 -13.74 -6.14
N ASP A 86 11.05 -12.75 -5.90
CA ASP A 86 12.26 -12.56 -6.70
C ASP A 86 13.21 -13.76 -6.55
N ALA A 87 13.37 -14.26 -5.33
CA ALA A 87 14.19 -15.43 -5.06
C ALA A 87 13.64 -16.71 -5.70
N GLU A 88 12.32 -16.83 -5.84
CA GLU A 88 11.68 -18.01 -6.43
C GLU A 88 11.72 -18.01 -7.96
N TYR A 89 11.63 -16.84 -8.60
CA TYR A 89 11.43 -16.73 -10.06
C TYR A 89 12.63 -16.18 -10.84
N ALA A 90 13.67 -15.65 -10.18
CA ALA A 90 14.86 -15.20 -10.88
C ALA A 90 15.73 -16.37 -11.38
N ASP A 91 16.36 -16.21 -12.54
CA ASP A 91 17.31 -17.19 -13.08
C ASP A 91 18.54 -17.33 -12.16
N LYS A 92 18.94 -16.23 -11.51
CA LYS A 92 20.03 -16.17 -10.52
C LYS A 92 19.67 -15.31 -9.32
N VAL A 93 20.06 -15.77 -8.13
CA VAL A 93 19.80 -15.05 -6.87
C VAL A 93 21.08 -14.81 -6.09
N VAL A 94 21.31 -13.54 -5.77
CA VAL A 94 22.43 -13.06 -4.96
C VAL A 94 21.89 -12.45 -3.69
N ILE A 95 22.13 -13.12 -2.56
CA ILE A 95 21.86 -12.56 -1.23
C ILE A 95 23.01 -11.63 -0.85
N ILE A 96 22.67 -10.38 -0.53
CA ILE A 96 23.60 -9.38 -0.01
C ILE A 96 23.27 -9.19 1.47
N THR A 97 24.21 -9.48 2.36
CA THR A 97 23.99 -9.37 3.81
C THR A 97 25.09 -8.58 4.50
N ASP A 98 24.75 -7.88 5.58
CA ASP A 98 25.73 -7.28 6.49
C ASP A 98 26.00 -8.14 7.74
N CYS A 99 25.31 -9.27 7.87
CA CYS A 99 25.44 -10.19 8.99
C CYS A 99 25.43 -11.65 8.51
N LEU A 100 26.64 -12.20 8.29
CA LEU A 100 26.80 -13.64 8.14
C LEU A 100 26.65 -14.32 9.51
N VAL A 101 25.81 -15.36 9.57
CA VAL A 101 25.56 -16.16 10.78
C VAL A 101 25.88 -17.64 10.54
N ASP A 102 25.98 -18.42 11.62
CA ASP A 102 26.27 -19.84 11.54
C ASP A 102 25.11 -20.62 10.89
N PHE A 103 25.46 -21.67 10.14
CA PHE A 103 24.49 -22.57 9.53
C PHE A 103 23.86 -23.53 10.57
N PRO A 104 22.54 -23.82 10.51
CA PRO A 104 21.56 -23.22 9.61
C PRO A 104 20.91 -21.95 10.18
N ASN A 105 20.80 -20.88 9.37
CA ASN A 105 20.10 -19.66 9.76
C ASN A 105 18.57 -19.87 9.67
N MET A 106 17.92 -20.19 10.80
CA MET A 106 16.48 -20.45 10.85
C MET A 106 15.75 -19.59 11.89
N PRO A 107 14.48 -19.22 11.66
CA PRO A 107 13.70 -19.43 10.43
C PRO A 107 14.14 -18.53 9.27
N ALA A 108 14.27 -19.09 8.08
CA ALA A 108 14.64 -18.37 6.87
C ALA A 108 13.42 -17.98 6.04
N SER A 109 13.38 -16.72 5.62
CA SER A 109 12.37 -16.17 4.70
C SER A 109 12.65 -16.61 3.26
N ILE A 110 13.93 -16.67 2.89
CA ILE A 110 14.44 -17.17 1.61
C ILE A 110 15.34 -18.36 1.93
N LEU A 111 15.04 -19.52 1.35
CA LEU A 111 15.76 -20.77 1.61
C LEU A 111 16.96 -20.92 0.67
N GLN A 112 18.00 -21.62 1.15
CA GLN A 112 19.23 -21.93 0.40
C GLN A 112 19.00 -22.52 -1.01
N ASN A 113 17.90 -23.23 -1.26
CA ASN A 113 17.61 -23.83 -2.56
C ASN A 113 17.15 -22.80 -3.62
N ASN A 114 16.91 -21.56 -3.20
CA ASN A 114 16.58 -20.43 -4.05
C ASN A 114 17.75 -19.43 -4.16
N VAL A 115 18.97 -19.81 -3.76
CA VAL A 115 20.13 -18.90 -3.70
C VAL A 115 21.33 -19.48 -4.45
N ASP A 116 21.94 -18.69 -5.32
CA ASP A 116 23.19 -19.07 -6.00
C ASP A 116 24.43 -18.53 -5.29
N TYR A 117 24.35 -17.30 -4.76
CA TYR A 117 25.48 -16.62 -4.15
C TYR A 117 25.08 -15.85 -2.89
N VAL A 118 26.00 -15.83 -1.91
CA VAL A 118 25.91 -14.98 -0.72
C VAL A 118 27.12 -14.06 -0.70
N VAL A 119 26.90 -12.75 -0.57
CA VAL A 119 27.96 -11.75 -0.46
C VAL A 119 27.78 -10.96 0.84
N LYS A 120 28.86 -10.87 1.62
CA LYS A 120 28.91 -10.00 2.79
C LYS A 120 29.34 -8.59 2.38
N VAL A 121 28.63 -7.59 2.87
CA VAL A 121 28.96 -6.16 2.75
C VAL A 121 28.97 -5.52 4.13
N ASP A 122 29.44 -4.27 4.23
CA ASP A 122 29.49 -3.57 5.52
C ASP A 122 28.11 -3.14 6.02
N LYS A 123 27.20 -2.80 5.10
CA LYS A 123 25.87 -2.29 5.44
C LYS A 123 24.92 -2.47 4.26
N ILE A 124 23.73 -3.00 4.51
CA ILE A 124 22.66 -3.11 3.49
C ILE A 124 21.56 -2.07 3.66
N GLY A 125 21.45 -1.47 4.85
CA GLY A 125 20.37 -0.54 5.16
C GLY A 125 20.56 0.19 6.49
N ASN A 126 19.60 1.05 6.84
CA ASN A 126 19.60 1.79 8.09
C ASN A 126 18.32 1.48 8.90
N PRO A 127 18.40 0.65 9.97
CA PRO A 127 17.24 0.34 10.83
C PRO A 127 16.53 1.57 11.37
N SER A 128 17.29 2.61 11.74
CA SER A 128 16.69 3.86 12.24
C SER A 128 15.85 4.58 11.18
N GLY A 129 16.00 4.24 9.90
CA GLY A 129 15.17 4.74 8.81
C GLY A 129 13.80 4.04 8.69
N ILE A 130 13.64 2.84 9.27
CA ILE A 130 12.34 2.13 9.29
C ILE A 130 11.39 2.79 10.28
N ALA A 131 11.92 3.28 11.41
CA ALA A 131 11.18 4.06 12.41
C ALA A 131 10.87 5.50 11.93
N SER A 132 10.29 5.66 10.74
CA SER A 132 9.88 6.96 10.23
C SER A 132 8.72 7.52 11.05
N GLY A 133 8.68 8.84 11.27
CA GLY A 133 7.64 9.47 12.11
C GLY A 133 6.21 9.32 11.59
N ALA A 134 6.03 8.91 10.33
CA ALA A 134 4.74 8.73 9.67
C ALA A 134 3.90 7.58 10.25
N THR A 135 4.51 6.61 10.92
CA THR A 135 3.84 5.44 11.52
C THR A 135 3.32 5.70 12.93
N ARG A 136 3.51 6.91 13.46
CA ARG A 136 2.88 7.32 14.71
C ARG A 136 1.46 7.79 14.45
N TYR A 137 0.58 7.55 15.40
CA TYR A 137 -0.75 8.14 15.37
C TYR A 137 -0.66 9.66 15.20
N THR A 138 -1.45 10.16 14.26
CA THR A 138 -1.61 11.58 14.04
C THR A 138 -2.15 12.28 15.29
N LYS A 139 -1.70 13.51 15.49
CA LYS A 139 -2.26 14.44 16.49
C LYS A 139 -3.12 15.52 15.84
N ASN A 140 -3.24 15.49 14.51
CA ASN A 140 -4.04 16.44 13.76
C ASN A 140 -5.54 16.15 14.01
N PRO A 141 -6.30 17.08 14.61
CA PRO A 141 -7.71 16.86 14.91
C PRO A 141 -8.55 16.58 13.66
N LYS A 142 -8.16 17.13 12.50
CA LYS A 142 -8.82 16.86 11.22
C LYS A 142 -8.69 15.38 10.83
N GLU A 143 -7.48 14.84 10.92
CA GLU A 143 -7.22 13.44 10.57
C GLU A 143 -7.84 12.47 11.59
N LEU A 144 -7.88 12.86 12.86
CA LEU A 144 -8.58 12.09 13.90
C LEU A 144 -10.09 12.05 13.65
N LEU A 145 -10.71 13.15 13.23
CA LEU A 145 -12.13 13.18 12.87
C LEU A 145 -12.43 12.29 11.65
N ILE A 146 -11.58 12.35 10.62
CA ILE A 146 -11.68 11.45 9.46
C ILE A 146 -11.58 9.98 9.89
N ALA A 147 -10.63 9.67 10.78
CA ALA A 147 -10.44 8.33 11.30
C ALA A 147 -11.63 7.84 12.16
N GLU A 148 -12.22 8.73 12.96
CA GLU A 148 -13.43 8.44 13.72
C GLU A 148 -14.62 8.14 12.80
N TYR A 149 -14.86 8.96 11.77
CA TYR A 149 -15.89 8.71 10.77
C TYR A 149 -15.66 7.42 9.99
N ALA A 150 -14.42 7.14 9.60
CA ALA A 150 -14.09 5.89 8.91
C ALA A 150 -14.32 4.67 9.83
N SER A 151 -13.95 4.74 11.11
CA SER A 151 -14.25 3.69 12.08
C SER A 151 -15.76 3.49 12.26
N LYS A 152 -16.54 4.57 12.38
CA LYS A 152 -18.00 4.49 12.48
C LYS A 152 -18.62 3.90 11.20
N ALA A 153 -18.10 4.26 10.03
CA ALA A 153 -18.53 3.66 8.77
C ALA A 153 -18.24 2.15 8.72
N ILE A 154 -17.09 1.69 9.21
CA ILE A 154 -16.80 0.25 9.34
C ILE A 154 -17.82 -0.42 10.26
N VAL A 155 -18.06 0.15 11.44
CA VAL A 155 -18.94 -0.41 12.46
C VAL A 155 -20.39 -0.53 11.97
N GLU A 156 -20.88 0.45 11.22
CA GLU A 156 -22.26 0.48 10.72
C GLU A 156 -22.44 -0.21 9.34
N SER A 157 -21.34 -0.58 8.67
CA SER A 157 -21.37 -1.21 7.34
C SER A 157 -22.07 -2.58 7.27
N GLY A 158 -22.20 -3.28 8.41
CA GLY A 158 -22.62 -4.68 8.48
C GLY A 158 -21.50 -5.70 8.27
N TYR A 159 -20.27 -5.26 7.98
CA TYR A 159 -19.08 -6.13 7.93
C TYR A 159 -18.36 -6.26 9.27
N PHE A 160 -18.60 -5.33 10.20
CA PHE A 160 -18.05 -5.38 11.56
C PHE A 160 -18.78 -6.41 12.43
N LYS A 161 -18.31 -7.66 12.36
CA LYS A 161 -18.84 -8.82 13.09
C LYS A 161 -17.70 -9.70 13.60
N ASP A 162 -17.97 -10.59 14.55
CA ASP A 162 -16.94 -11.51 15.03
C ASP A 162 -16.35 -12.33 13.86
N GLY A 163 -15.02 -12.38 13.81
CA GLY A 163 -14.26 -13.00 12.74
C GLY A 163 -14.05 -12.14 11.49
N PHE A 164 -14.40 -10.85 11.48
CA PHE A 164 -14.08 -9.99 10.34
C PHE A 164 -12.58 -9.87 10.08
N SER A 165 -12.17 -9.55 8.87
CA SER A 165 -10.78 -9.29 8.50
C SER A 165 -10.58 -7.86 8.01
N PHE A 166 -9.40 -7.29 8.27
CA PHE A 166 -9.16 -5.91 7.87
C PHE A 166 -7.71 -5.57 7.56
N GLN A 167 -7.53 -4.50 6.78
CA GLN A 167 -6.27 -3.83 6.54
C GLN A 167 -6.46 -2.33 6.72
N THR A 168 -5.55 -1.68 7.43
CA THR A 168 -5.49 -0.22 7.55
C THR A 168 -4.24 0.32 6.87
N GLY A 169 -4.19 1.64 6.66
CA GLY A 169 -3.00 2.28 6.14
C GLY A 169 -1.92 2.47 7.20
N THR A 170 -0.78 3.02 6.78
CA THR A 170 0.46 3.09 7.58
C THR A 170 0.79 4.49 8.08
N GLY A 171 -0.11 5.47 7.86
CA GLY A 171 0.00 6.81 8.42
C GLY A 171 -1.28 7.63 8.33
N GLY A 172 -1.26 8.82 8.96
CA GLY A 172 -2.37 9.77 8.96
C GLY A 172 -3.70 9.18 9.46
N ALA A 173 -4.80 9.59 8.85
CA ALA A 173 -6.14 9.09 9.17
C ALA A 173 -6.27 7.57 8.94
N SER A 174 -5.64 7.05 7.88
CA SER A 174 -5.77 5.63 7.50
C SER A 174 -5.18 4.68 8.55
N LEU A 175 -4.11 5.09 9.24
CA LEU A 175 -3.59 4.39 10.42
C LEU A 175 -4.43 4.70 11.66
N ALA A 176 -4.80 5.96 11.89
CA ALA A 176 -5.52 6.37 13.09
C ALA A 176 -6.88 5.68 13.28
N VAL A 177 -7.50 5.17 12.20
CA VAL A 177 -8.70 4.32 12.28
C VAL A 177 -8.51 3.13 13.22
N SER A 178 -7.31 2.53 13.29
CA SER A 178 -7.07 1.35 14.13
C SER A 178 -7.33 1.65 15.61
N ARG A 179 -7.08 2.88 16.08
CA ARG A 179 -7.35 3.29 17.45
C ARG A 179 -8.85 3.22 17.78
N PHE A 180 -9.68 3.82 16.93
CA PHE A 180 -11.13 3.85 17.14
C PHE A 180 -11.75 2.48 16.93
N LEU A 181 -11.26 1.72 15.95
CA LEU A 181 -11.72 0.36 15.68
C LEU A 181 -11.41 -0.57 16.86
N ARG A 182 -10.23 -0.46 17.45
CA ARG A 182 -9.83 -1.17 18.67
C ARG A 182 -10.83 -0.94 19.81
N ASP A 183 -11.20 0.32 20.06
CA ASP A 183 -12.13 0.66 21.14
C ASP A 183 -13.53 0.07 20.90
N GLU A 184 -14.02 0.10 19.66
CA GLU A 184 -15.30 -0.53 19.29
C GLU A 184 -15.25 -2.06 19.33
N MET A 185 -14.11 -2.69 19.00
CA MET A 185 -13.91 -4.14 19.14
C MET A 185 -13.98 -4.56 20.60
N ILE A 186 -13.34 -3.82 21.51
CA ILE A 186 -13.39 -4.07 22.96
C ILE A 186 -14.83 -3.91 23.47
N LYS A 187 -15.48 -2.80 23.13
CA LYS A 187 -16.83 -2.46 23.58
C LYS A 187 -17.88 -3.49 23.13
N LYS A 188 -17.79 -3.98 21.89
CA LYS A 188 -18.75 -4.94 21.32
C LYS A 188 -18.31 -6.41 21.51
N GLY A 189 -17.13 -6.65 22.10
CA GLY A 189 -16.59 -8.00 22.28
C GLY A 189 -16.30 -8.73 20.96
N ILE A 190 -15.98 -7.98 19.89
CA ILE A 190 -15.75 -8.50 18.53
C ILE A 190 -14.25 -8.70 18.32
N LYS A 191 -13.86 -9.84 17.74
CA LYS A 191 -12.47 -10.15 17.41
C LYS A 191 -12.30 -10.38 15.92
N ALA A 192 -11.26 -9.80 15.34
CA ALA A 192 -10.91 -10.02 13.95
C ALA A 192 -10.27 -11.41 13.75
N SER A 193 -10.58 -12.05 12.62
CA SER A 193 -9.93 -13.30 12.22
C SER A 193 -8.49 -13.07 11.77
N PHE A 194 -8.24 -12.00 11.02
CA PHE A 194 -6.89 -11.56 10.69
C PHE A 194 -6.77 -10.08 10.36
N ALA A 195 -5.57 -9.54 10.56
CA ALA A 195 -5.11 -8.31 9.94
C ALA A 195 -4.11 -8.63 8.82
N LEU A 196 -4.07 -7.78 7.79
CA LEU A 196 -3.30 -8.01 6.57
C LEU A 196 -2.50 -6.77 6.16
N GLY A 197 -1.38 -7.00 5.47
CA GLY A 197 -0.74 -6.02 4.61
C GLY A 197 0.59 -5.55 5.17
N GLY A 198 0.78 -4.24 5.18
CA GLY A 198 1.93 -3.61 5.81
C GLY A 198 1.70 -3.44 7.31
N ILE A 199 2.44 -4.19 8.14
CA ILE A 199 2.13 -4.25 9.57
C ILE A 199 2.79 -3.11 10.34
N THR A 200 2.04 -2.58 11.29
CA THR A 200 2.45 -1.48 12.17
C THR A 200 2.19 -1.85 13.63
N LYS A 201 2.79 -1.10 14.55
CA LYS A 201 2.64 -1.25 15.98
C LYS A 201 1.19 -1.40 16.44
N PRO A 202 0.20 -0.58 15.99
CA PRO A 202 -1.20 -0.80 16.36
C PRO A 202 -1.76 -2.18 16.05
N MET A 203 -1.39 -2.78 14.92
CA MET A 203 -1.85 -4.14 14.57
C MET A 203 -1.22 -5.17 15.50
N VAL A 204 0.06 -5.00 15.84
CA VAL A 204 0.75 -5.85 16.83
C VAL A 204 0.10 -5.72 18.20
N GLU A 205 -0.18 -4.51 18.67
CA GLU A 205 -0.82 -4.27 19.97
C GLU A 205 -2.21 -4.92 20.03
N MET A 206 -3.06 -4.72 19.01
CA MET A 206 -4.37 -5.38 18.93
C MET A 206 -4.27 -6.91 18.87
N TYR A 207 -3.21 -7.46 18.26
CA TYR A 207 -2.95 -8.89 18.30
C TYR A 207 -2.57 -9.38 19.70
N GLU A 208 -1.65 -8.69 20.38
CA GLU A 208 -1.20 -9.05 21.74
C GLU A 208 -2.33 -8.91 22.77
N GLU A 209 -3.28 -8.00 22.55
CA GLU A 209 -4.52 -7.86 23.32
C GLU A 209 -5.58 -8.94 23.00
N GLY A 210 -5.35 -9.78 22.00
CA GLY A 210 -6.26 -10.84 21.59
C GLY A 210 -7.50 -10.35 20.83
N LEU A 211 -7.44 -9.15 20.25
CA LEU A 211 -8.46 -8.59 19.37
C LEU A 211 -8.29 -9.08 17.92
N ILE A 212 -7.07 -9.40 17.51
CA ILE A 212 -6.75 -10.00 16.20
C ILE A 212 -6.23 -11.42 16.42
N LYS A 213 -6.78 -12.41 15.71
CA LYS A 213 -6.36 -13.82 15.88
C LYS A 213 -5.06 -14.16 15.11
N ASN A 214 -4.86 -13.57 13.94
CA ASN A 214 -3.70 -13.80 13.08
C ASN A 214 -3.27 -12.50 12.37
N ILE A 215 -1.99 -12.34 12.11
CA ILE A 215 -1.45 -11.28 11.26
C ILE A 215 -0.78 -11.93 10.05
N PHE A 216 -1.07 -11.43 8.85
CA PHE A 216 -0.39 -11.82 7.63
C PHE A 216 0.37 -10.63 7.05
N ASP A 217 1.69 -10.75 6.99
CA ASP A 217 2.61 -9.63 6.81
C ASP A 217 3.48 -9.79 5.55
N VAL A 218 3.30 -8.88 4.61
CA VAL A 218 4.13 -8.79 3.41
C VAL A 218 5.27 -7.77 3.56
N GLN A 219 5.18 -6.88 4.55
CA GLN A 219 6.12 -5.79 4.82
C GLN A 219 5.89 -5.15 6.21
N ASP A 220 6.94 -5.06 7.01
CA ASP A 220 6.90 -4.28 8.24
C ASP A 220 7.12 -2.78 8.00
N PHE A 221 6.34 -1.93 8.67
CA PHE A 221 6.43 -0.47 8.58
C PHE A 221 7.06 0.20 9.80
N ASP A 222 7.27 -0.52 10.90
CA ASP A 222 7.98 -0.01 12.07
C ASP A 222 8.70 -1.14 12.84
N LEU A 223 9.55 -0.75 13.79
CA LEU A 223 10.40 -1.68 14.52
C LEU A 223 9.63 -2.59 15.50
N ASP A 224 8.42 -2.19 15.92
CA ASP A 224 7.57 -3.05 16.75
C ASP A 224 7.01 -4.21 15.90
N ALA A 225 6.59 -3.92 14.67
CA ALA A 225 6.20 -4.93 13.70
C ALA A 225 7.38 -5.88 13.35
N VAL A 226 8.56 -5.31 13.04
CA VAL A 226 9.80 -6.09 12.77
C VAL A 226 10.15 -7.03 13.93
N ALA A 227 9.99 -6.58 15.18
CA ALA A 227 10.24 -7.43 16.35
C ALA A 227 9.14 -8.49 16.52
N SER A 228 7.89 -8.14 16.23
CA SER A 228 6.72 -8.99 16.36
C SER A 228 6.80 -10.23 15.48
N ILE A 229 7.24 -10.11 14.23
CA ILE A 229 7.25 -11.25 13.28
C ILE A 229 8.13 -12.42 13.78
N GLY A 230 9.20 -12.13 14.54
CA GLY A 230 10.06 -13.13 15.16
C GLY A 230 9.58 -13.62 16.54
N LYS A 231 8.70 -12.87 17.21
CA LYS A 231 8.23 -13.14 18.58
C LYS A 231 6.88 -13.87 18.60
N ASN A 232 5.98 -13.49 17.69
CA ASN A 232 4.57 -13.85 17.76
C ASN A 232 4.25 -14.99 16.78
N PRO A 233 3.84 -16.18 17.27
CA PRO A 233 3.72 -17.38 16.42
C PRO A 233 2.57 -17.35 15.42
N ARG A 234 1.65 -16.38 15.53
CA ARG A 234 0.57 -16.14 14.57
C ARG A 234 0.71 -14.81 13.84
N HIS A 235 1.94 -14.29 13.81
CA HIS A 235 2.35 -13.25 12.90
C HIS A 235 3.13 -13.94 11.76
N TYR A 236 2.44 -14.16 10.64
CA TYR A 236 2.96 -14.95 9.53
C TYR A 236 3.53 -14.04 8.44
N GLU A 237 4.78 -14.28 8.07
CA GLU A 237 5.36 -13.72 6.86
C GLU A 237 4.69 -14.33 5.62
N ILE A 238 4.32 -13.49 4.65
CA ILE A 238 3.75 -13.92 3.36
C ILE A 238 4.47 -13.26 2.19
N ASP A 239 4.53 -13.93 1.04
CA ASP A 239 5.02 -13.32 -0.19
C ASP A 239 3.96 -12.43 -0.88
N SER A 240 4.42 -11.59 -1.81
CA SER A 240 3.55 -10.68 -2.54
C SER A 240 2.52 -11.35 -3.46
N SER A 241 2.74 -12.59 -3.89
CA SER A 241 1.76 -13.34 -4.68
C SER A 241 0.61 -13.81 -3.81
N PHE A 242 0.91 -14.47 -2.69
CA PHE A 242 -0.11 -14.84 -1.72
C PHE A 242 -0.82 -13.61 -1.14
N TYR A 243 -0.16 -12.46 -1.06
CA TYR A 243 -0.79 -11.20 -0.65
C TYR A 243 -1.91 -10.75 -1.61
N THR A 244 -1.57 -10.42 -2.86
CA THR A 244 -2.46 -9.62 -3.74
C THR A 244 -2.48 -9.99 -5.23
N ASN A 245 -1.77 -11.03 -5.67
CA ASN A 245 -1.75 -11.42 -7.09
C ASN A 245 -3.15 -11.84 -7.58
N PRO A 246 -3.71 -11.22 -8.65
CA PRO A 246 -5.03 -11.54 -9.16
C PRO A 246 -5.10 -12.85 -9.97
N HIS A 247 -3.97 -13.36 -10.49
CA HIS A 247 -3.92 -14.49 -11.41
C HIS A 247 -3.24 -15.73 -10.81
N ASN A 248 -3.37 -15.95 -9.50
CA ASN A 248 -2.95 -17.19 -8.85
C ASN A 248 -4.16 -18.01 -8.34
N LYS A 249 -3.89 -19.09 -7.59
CA LYS A 249 -4.95 -19.98 -7.05
C LYS A 249 -5.74 -19.38 -5.89
N GLY A 250 -5.40 -18.17 -5.44
CA GLY A 250 -6.10 -17.44 -4.40
C GLY A 250 -5.15 -16.62 -3.54
N CYS A 251 -5.16 -15.30 -3.72
CA CYS A 251 -4.51 -14.38 -2.79
C CYS A 251 -5.38 -14.10 -1.56
N ILE A 252 -4.75 -13.85 -0.41
CA ILE A 252 -5.42 -13.67 0.87
C ILE A 252 -6.26 -12.39 0.92
N ALA A 253 -5.93 -11.37 0.12
CA ALA A 253 -6.74 -10.17 -0.02
C ALA A 253 -8.19 -10.49 -0.46
N ASN A 254 -8.44 -11.57 -1.21
CA ASN A 254 -9.80 -12.02 -1.57
C ASN A 254 -10.68 -12.40 -0.36
N LYS A 255 -10.09 -12.52 0.83
CA LYS A 255 -10.78 -12.79 2.10
C LYS A 255 -10.84 -11.57 3.01
N LEU A 256 -10.53 -10.38 2.50
CA LEU A 256 -10.57 -9.13 3.26
C LEU A 256 -12.01 -8.61 3.33
N ASP A 257 -12.53 -8.37 4.54
CA ASP A 257 -13.84 -7.74 4.71
C ASP A 257 -13.73 -6.22 4.52
N VAL A 258 -12.69 -5.60 5.10
CA VAL A 258 -12.55 -4.14 5.13
C VAL A 258 -11.13 -3.72 4.77
N VAL A 259 -10.99 -2.71 3.91
CA VAL A 259 -9.73 -2.00 3.70
C VAL A 259 -9.90 -0.50 3.85
N VAL A 260 -8.96 0.15 4.54
CA VAL A 260 -8.87 1.60 4.64
C VAL A 260 -7.62 2.09 3.90
N LEU A 261 -7.85 2.88 2.86
CA LEU A 261 -6.84 3.40 1.95
C LEU A 261 -6.84 4.94 1.96
N SER A 262 -5.83 5.57 1.38
CA SER A 262 -5.69 7.03 1.33
C SER A 262 -5.46 7.51 -0.09
N ALA A 263 -5.85 8.75 -0.40
CA ALA A 263 -5.76 9.30 -1.74
C ALA A 263 -4.96 10.61 -1.80
N LEU A 264 -4.30 10.88 -2.94
CA LEU A 264 -3.88 12.24 -3.31
C LEU A 264 -5.08 13.03 -3.84
N GLU A 265 -5.80 12.42 -4.78
CA GLU A 265 -7.03 12.95 -5.39
C GLU A 265 -8.05 11.82 -5.53
N VAL A 266 -9.33 12.18 -5.43
CA VAL A 266 -10.49 11.33 -5.76
C VAL A 266 -11.41 12.13 -6.66
N ASP A 267 -11.89 11.55 -7.76
CA ASP A 267 -12.83 12.24 -8.65
C ASP A 267 -14.30 11.87 -8.39
N THR A 268 -15.21 12.51 -9.14
CA THR A 268 -16.65 12.27 -9.02
C THR A 268 -17.09 10.90 -9.53
N ASP A 269 -16.23 10.18 -10.26
CA ASP A 269 -16.43 8.79 -10.63
C ASP A 269 -15.81 7.82 -9.61
N PHE A 270 -15.34 8.34 -8.46
CA PHE A 270 -14.64 7.63 -7.39
C PHE A 270 -13.26 7.08 -7.77
N ASN A 271 -12.71 7.43 -8.93
CA ASN A 271 -11.35 7.03 -9.27
C ASN A 271 -10.35 7.68 -8.33
N VAL A 272 -9.29 6.95 -8.01
CA VAL A 272 -8.30 7.40 -7.03
C VAL A 272 -6.93 7.53 -7.66
N ASN A 273 -6.32 8.69 -7.42
CA ASN A 273 -4.92 8.96 -7.70
C ASN A 273 -4.07 8.85 -6.44
N VAL A 274 -2.99 8.06 -6.54
CA VAL A 274 -1.93 7.96 -5.53
C VAL A 274 -0.53 8.08 -6.14
N MET A 275 -0.42 8.51 -7.40
CA MET A 275 0.84 8.57 -8.15
C MET A 275 1.33 9.99 -8.41
N THR A 276 0.48 10.87 -8.95
CA THR A 276 0.88 12.22 -9.39
C THR A 276 0.38 13.28 -8.41
N GLY A 277 1.18 14.33 -8.20
CA GLY A 277 0.78 15.48 -7.40
C GLY A 277 -0.16 16.42 -8.15
N SER A 278 -0.59 17.50 -7.46
CA SER A 278 -1.39 18.57 -8.05
C SER A 278 -0.68 19.38 -9.14
N ASP A 279 0.62 19.14 -9.35
CA ASP A 279 1.46 19.68 -10.41
C ASP A 279 1.71 18.65 -11.53
N GLY A 280 1.06 17.49 -11.49
CA GLY A 280 1.20 16.41 -12.47
C GLY A 280 2.47 15.58 -12.31
N VAL A 281 3.37 15.95 -11.40
CA VAL A 281 4.67 15.28 -11.22
C VAL A 281 4.50 13.99 -10.42
N LEU A 282 5.13 12.91 -10.89
CA LEU A 282 5.23 11.63 -10.19
C LEU A 282 5.83 11.82 -8.79
N ARG A 283 5.15 11.36 -7.75
CA ARG A 283 5.62 11.45 -6.35
C ARG A 283 5.04 10.40 -5.41
N GLY A 284 4.35 9.44 -5.99
CA GLY A 284 3.53 8.47 -5.28
C GLY A 284 3.95 7.03 -5.52
N ALA A 285 3.04 6.14 -5.15
CA ALA A 285 3.19 4.71 -5.37
C ALA A 285 1.81 4.08 -5.59
N SER A 286 1.71 3.18 -6.56
CA SER A 286 0.53 2.33 -6.77
C SER A 286 0.31 1.43 -5.56
N GLY A 287 1.38 0.82 -5.04
CA GLY A 287 1.32 -0.11 -3.92
C GLY A 287 0.36 -1.27 -4.14
N GLY A 288 -0.22 -1.76 -3.05
CA GLY A 288 -1.35 -2.69 -3.07
C GLY A 288 -2.72 -1.99 -3.08
N HIS A 289 -2.76 -0.70 -3.45
CA HIS A 289 -3.95 0.14 -3.31
C HIS A 289 -5.11 -0.41 -4.15
N CYS A 290 -4.92 -0.53 -5.47
CA CYS A 290 -5.93 -1.11 -6.34
C CYS A 290 -6.14 -2.61 -6.11
N ASP A 291 -5.11 -3.32 -5.65
CA ASP A 291 -5.22 -4.76 -5.39
C ASP A 291 -6.19 -5.06 -4.26
N THR A 292 -6.02 -4.39 -3.12
CA THR A 292 -6.86 -4.59 -1.93
C THR A 292 -8.24 -3.97 -2.11
N ALA A 293 -8.33 -2.82 -2.80
CA ALA A 293 -9.60 -2.21 -3.17
C ALA A 293 -10.48 -3.17 -4.01
N ALA A 294 -9.89 -3.84 -4.99
CA ALA A 294 -10.61 -4.78 -5.86
C ALA A 294 -10.95 -6.12 -5.19
N CYS A 295 -10.35 -6.43 -4.03
CA CYS A 295 -10.59 -7.69 -3.32
C CYS A 295 -11.49 -7.55 -2.08
N ALA A 296 -11.48 -6.39 -1.42
CA ALA A 296 -12.22 -6.17 -0.18
C ALA A 296 -13.73 -6.11 -0.41
N LYS A 297 -14.52 -6.49 0.60
CA LYS A 297 -15.98 -6.31 0.57
C LYS A 297 -16.42 -4.87 0.84
N LEU A 298 -15.59 -4.13 1.56
CA LEU A 298 -15.74 -2.72 1.86
C LEU A 298 -14.40 -1.99 1.71
N THR A 299 -14.32 -1.12 0.71
CA THR A 299 -13.18 -0.25 0.45
C THR A 299 -13.50 1.18 0.86
N ILE A 300 -12.77 1.68 1.84
CA ILE A 300 -12.89 3.04 2.35
C ILE A 300 -11.67 3.86 1.96
N ILE A 301 -11.90 4.99 1.30
CA ILE A 301 -10.88 6.01 1.03
C ILE A 301 -10.99 7.11 2.07
N VAL A 302 -9.93 7.32 2.85
CA VAL A 302 -9.83 8.47 3.76
C VAL A 302 -8.95 9.55 3.13
N THR A 303 -9.48 10.77 3.07
CA THR A 303 -8.73 11.93 2.60
C THR A 303 -9.30 13.20 3.22
N PRO A 304 -8.48 14.20 3.60
CA PRO A 304 -9.03 15.51 3.86
C PRO A 304 -9.71 16.05 2.59
N LEU A 305 -10.68 16.94 2.75
CA LEU A 305 -11.34 17.60 1.64
C LEU A 305 -10.35 18.47 0.84
N VAL A 306 -9.43 19.13 1.56
CA VAL A 306 -8.40 20.02 1.01
C VAL A 306 -7.08 19.87 1.76
N ARG A 307 -5.96 19.98 1.05
CA ARG A 307 -4.59 20.04 1.59
C ARG A 307 -3.94 21.37 1.21
N GLY A 308 -3.90 22.30 2.16
CA GLY A 308 -3.41 23.66 1.90
C GLY A 308 -4.30 24.35 0.87
N ARG A 309 -3.81 24.52 -0.37
CA ARG A 309 -4.56 25.10 -1.49
C ARG A 309 -5.01 24.07 -2.54
N ILE A 310 -4.83 22.78 -2.26
CA ILE A 310 -5.07 21.71 -3.21
C ILE A 310 -6.38 21.00 -2.84
N PRO A 311 -7.40 20.96 -3.71
CA PRO A 311 -8.59 20.14 -3.48
C PRO A 311 -8.21 18.65 -3.61
N CYS A 312 -8.72 17.80 -2.72
CA CYS A 312 -8.51 16.36 -2.82
C CYS A 312 -9.71 15.63 -3.43
N ILE A 313 -10.86 16.29 -3.51
CA ILE A 313 -12.02 15.82 -4.27
C ILE A 313 -12.16 16.74 -5.49
N VAL A 314 -12.02 16.19 -6.70
CA VAL A 314 -11.89 16.91 -7.97
C VAL A 314 -12.89 16.40 -9.01
N ASP A 315 -13.04 17.08 -10.15
CA ASP A 315 -13.91 16.60 -11.23
C ASP A 315 -13.31 15.36 -11.93
N SER A 316 -11.99 15.31 -12.12
CA SER A 316 -11.26 14.19 -12.71
C SER A 316 -9.85 14.16 -12.15
N VAL A 317 -9.36 12.98 -11.78
CA VAL A 317 -8.01 12.83 -11.22
C VAL A 317 -6.93 12.95 -12.30
N ASN A 318 -5.72 13.37 -11.91
CA ASN A 318 -4.60 13.44 -12.85
C ASN A 318 -4.12 12.08 -13.35
N THR A 319 -4.27 11.04 -12.53
CA THR A 319 -3.84 9.69 -12.88
C THR A 319 -4.72 8.67 -12.16
N VAL A 320 -5.37 7.79 -12.92
CA VAL A 320 -6.19 6.72 -12.36
C VAL A 320 -5.29 5.54 -11.97
N ILE A 321 -5.25 5.25 -10.67
CA ILE A 321 -4.55 4.07 -10.13
C ILE A 321 -5.53 3.01 -9.67
N THR A 322 -6.62 3.44 -9.01
CA THR A 322 -7.69 2.56 -8.58
C THR A 322 -9.00 3.03 -9.19
N PRO A 323 -9.68 2.18 -9.97
CA PRO A 323 -10.93 2.53 -10.60
C PRO A 323 -12.02 2.69 -9.54
N GLY A 324 -12.91 3.66 -9.72
CA GLY A 324 -13.96 3.97 -8.75
C GLY A 324 -14.97 2.85 -8.51
N GLU A 325 -15.07 1.88 -9.42
CA GLU A 325 -15.89 0.69 -9.19
C GLU A 325 -15.40 -0.22 -8.07
N SER A 326 -14.14 -0.05 -7.63
CA SER A 326 -13.55 -0.77 -6.49
C SER A 326 -13.58 0.05 -5.20
N ILE A 327 -14.19 1.25 -5.21
CA ILE A 327 -14.28 2.16 -4.06
C ILE A 327 -15.72 2.24 -3.59
N ASP A 328 -15.96 1.98 -2.29
CA ASP A 328 -17.31 1.95 -1.74
C ASP A 328 -17.67 3.23 -0.98
N ILE A 329 -16.74 3.79 -0.20
CA ILE A 329 -16.97 4.98 0.62
C ILE A 329 -15.74 5.89 0.56
N VAL A 330 -15.96 7.20 0.38
CA VAL A 330 -14.97 8.26 0.60
C VAL A 330 -15.30 8.96 1.91
N VAL A 331 -14.31 9.17 2.78
CA VAL A 331 -14.47 9.78 4.09
C VAL A 331 -13.57 11.01 4.18
N THR A 332 -14.17 12.14 4.51
CA THR A 332 -13.52 13.43 4.72
C THR A 332 -13.84 13.98 6.12
N GLU A 333 -13.24 15.10 6.50
CA GLU A 333 -13.55 15.75 7.77
C GLU A 333 -14.97 16.33 7.81
N LEU A 334 -15.65 16.45 6.66
CA LEU A 334 -17.04 16.91 6.61
C LEU A 334 -18.06 15.79 6.79
N GLY A 335 -17.67 14.55 6.46
CA GLY A 335 -18.59 13.42 6.36
C GLY A 335 -18.17 12.42 5.30
N ILE A 336 -19.12 11.57 4.89
CA ILE A 336 -18.91 10.47 3.95
C ILE A 336 -19.61 10.72 2.61
N ALA A 337 -19.06 10.15 1.55
CA ALA A 337 -19.75 9.92 0.30
C ALA A 337 -19.73 8.44 -0.03
N ILE A 338 -20.92 7.84 -0.17
CA ILE A 338 -21.08 6.42 -0.49
C ILE A 338 -21.22 6.30 -2.00
N ASN A 339 -20.49 5.37 -2.61
CA ASN A 339 -20.57 5.10 -4.04
C ASN A 339 -22.02 4.71 -4.41
N PRO A 340 -22.66 5.37 -5.40
CA PRO A 340 -24.01 5.03 -5.85
C PRO A 340 -24.21 3.55 -6.24
N ARG A 341 -23.12 2.85 -6.60
CA ARG A 341 -23.13 1.40 -6.89
C ARG A 341 -23.41 0.53 -5.65
N ARG A 342 -23.29 1.09 -4.44
CA ARG A 342 -23.49 0.41 -3.16
C ARG A 342 -24.83 0.77 -2.52
N ALA A 343 -25.91 0.42 -3.21
CA ALA A 343 -27.28 0.62 -2.72
C ALA A 343 -27.52 -0.03 -1.34
N ASP A 344 -26.84 -1.14 -1.05
CA ASP A 344 -26.87 -1.80 0.25
C ASP A 344 -26.28 -0.94 1.38
N LEU A 345 -25.20 -0.21 1.11
CA LEU A 345 -24.61 0.73 2.07
C LEU A 345 -25.45 2.01 2.17
N ILE A 346 -25.96 2.54 1.06
CA ILE A 346 -26.85 3.71 1.07
C ILE A 346 -28.06 3.45 1.97
N GLU A 347 -28.69 2.28 1.87
CA GLU A 347 -29.82 1.92 2.73
C GLU A 347 -29.42 1.85 4.21
N ARG A 348 -28.28 1.22 4.51
CA ARG A 348 -27.79 1.06 5.89
C ARG A 348 -27.47 2.39 6.57
N PHE A 349 -26.98 3.37 5.81
CA PHE A 349 -26.49 4.63 6.36
C PHE A 349 -27.55 5.74 6.47
N LYS A 350 -28.82 5.49 6.10
CA LYS A 350 -29.90 6.49 6.18
C LYS A 350 -30.09 7.06 7.59
N ASP A 351 -30.03 6.19 8.60
CA ASP A 351 -30.28 6.53 10.00
C ASP A 351 -28.98 6.56 10.82
N VAL A 352 -27.82 6.45 10.17
CA VAL A 352 -26.53 6.52 10.82
C VAL A 352 -26.17 7.99 11.04
N ASP A 353 -25.81 8.33 12.27
CA ASP A 353 -25.41 9.69 12.67
C ASP A 353 -24.00 10.05 12.15
N ILE A 354 -23.82 10.06 10.82
CA ILE A 354 -22.64 10.56 10.13
C ILE A 354 -23.13 11.44 8.98
N PRO A 355 -22.61 12.67 8.83
CA PRO A 355 -23.00 13.50 7.69
C PRO A 355 -22.69 12.78 6.37
N ALA A 356 -23.69 12.63 5.52
CA ALA A 356 -23.58 11.99 4.22
C ALA A 356 -23.78 13.02 3.11
N TYR A 357 -22.97 12.90 2.06
CA TYR A 357 -22.97 13.75 0.88
C TYR A 357 -22.84 12.89 -0.38
N THR A 358 -23.22 13.46 -1.52
CA THR A 358 -22.74 13.00 -2.81
C THR A 358 -21.26 13.39 -2.99
N ILE A 359 -20.52 12.67 -3.83
CA ILE A 359 -19.11 13.01 -4.09
C ILE A 359 -19.01 14.37 -4.80
N GLU A 360 -20.00 14.74 -5.62
CA GLU A 360 -20.11 16.03 -6.28
C GLU A 360 -20.30 17.16 -5.27
N GLU A 361 -21.11 16.96 -4.22
CA GLU A 361 -21.27 17.95 -3.14
C GLU A 361 -19.96 18.17 -2.37
N LEU A 362 -19.23 17.10 -2.06
CA LEU A 362 -17.89 17.23 -1.46
C LEU A 362 -16.96 18.00 -2.39
N ARG A 363 -16.96 17.68 -3.69
CA ARG A 363 -16.18 18.41 -4.69
C ARG A 363 -16.54 19.90 -4.73
N LYS A 364 -17.84 20.27 -4.75
CA LYS A 364 -18.25 21.69 -4.75
C LYS A 364 -17.78 22.41 -3.48
N LYS A 365 -17.83 21.72 -2.34
CA LYS A 365 -17.34 22.25 -1.05
C LYS A 365 -15.83 22.46 -1.09
N ALA A 366 -15.06 21.53 -1.65
CA ALA A 366 -13.62 21.69 -1.82
C ALA A 366 -13.29 22.94 -2.65
N GLU A 367 -13.92 23.09 -3.82
CA GLU A 367 -13.74 24.27 -4.68
C GLU A 367 -14.17 25.58 -4.00
N SER A 368 -15.21 25.56 -3.16
CA SER A 368 -15.64 26.76 -2.44
C SER A 368 -14.60 27.27 -1.44
N ILE A 369 -13.65 26.41 -1.03
CA ILE A 369 -12.57 26.75 -0.10
C ILE A 369 -11.32 27.21 -0.84
N VAL A 370 -10.93 26.51 -1.91
CA VAL A 370 -9.62 26.74 -2.58
C VAL A 370 -9.72 27.30 -4.00
N GLY A 371 -10.93 27.47 -4.53
CA GLY A 371 -11.18 27.82 -5.92
C GLY A 371 -11.15 26.60 -6.84
N ILE A 372 -11.37 26.85 -8.14
CA ILE A 372 -11.20 25.86 -9.19
C ILE A 372 -9.70 25.83 -9.53
N PRO A 373 -9.03 24.66 -9.48
CA PRO A 373 -7.61 24.57 -9.78
C PRO A 373 -7.33 24.86 -11.26
N ASP A 374 -6.20 25.52 -11.55
CA ASP A 374 -5.72 25.69 -12.91
C ASP A 374 -5.40 24.32 -13.53
N LYS A 375 -5.68 24.17 -14.83
CA LYS A 375 -5.35 22.94 -15.55
C LYS A 375 -3.84 22.81 -15.68
N ILE A 376 -3.32 21.61 -15.40
CA ILE A 376 -1.91 21.30 -15.64
C ILE A 376 -1.69 21.19 -17.16
N GLU A 377 -0.61 21.81 -17.63
CA GLU A 377 -0.21 21.68 -19.02
C GLU A 377 0.71 20.47 -19.21
N TYR A 378 0.26 19.53 -20.03
CA TYR A 378 1.02 18.35 -20.42
C TYR A 378 1.48 18.44 -21.87
N ASP A 379 2.60 17.78 -22.16
CA ASP A 379 3.08 17.47 -23.50
C ASP A 379 2.53 16.11 -23.98
N ASP A 380 2.74 15.76 -25.25
CA ASP A 380 2.24 14.50 -25.82
C ASP A 380 3.08 13.28 -25.38
N LYS A 381 4.30 13.50 -24.89
CA LYS A 381 5.22 12.44 -24.46
C LYS A 381 4.66 11.70 -23.23
N VAL A 382 4.47 10.39 -23.35
CA VAL A 382 4.18 9.50 -22.22
C VAL A 382 5.48 9.22 -21.46
N VAL A 383 5.49 9.48 -20.16
CA VAL A 383 6.64 9.25 -19.26
C VAL A 383 6.46 8.02 -18.38
N ALA A 384 5.21 7.60 -18.14
CA ALA A 384 4.91 6.35 -17.47
C ALA A 384 3.59 5.74 -17.96
N ILE A 385 3.50 4.41 -17.93
CA ILE A 385 2.30 3.63 -18.19
C ILE A 385 1.83 3.04 -16.86
N VAL A 386 0.55 3.22 -16.53
CA VAL A 386 -0.07 2.60 -15.37
C VAL A 386 -0.72 1.29 -15.82
N GLU A 387 -0.07 0.19 -15.46
CA GLU A 387 -0.61 -1.14 -15.68
C GLU A 387 -1.48 -1.54 -14.47
N TYR A 388 -2.75 -1.85 -14.73
CA TYR A 388 -3.66 -2.37 -13.72
C TYR A 388 -3.24 -3.78 -13.30
N ARG A 389 -3.77 -4.24 -12.16
CA ARG A 389 -3.36 -5.51 -11.54
C ARG A 389 -3.44 -6.72 -12.49
N ASP A 390 -4.39 -6.72 -13.42
CA ASP A 390 -4.61 -7.78 -14.40
C ASP A 390 -3.72 -7.73 -15.66
N GLY A 391 -3.01 -6.63 -15.89
CA GLY A 391 -2.11 -6.44 -17.04
C GLY A 391 -2.63 -5.52 -18.12
N SER A 392 -3.87 -5.07 -18.01
CA SER A 392 -4.39 -4.01 -18.84
C SER A 392 -3.75 -2.66 -18.49
N ILE A 393 -3.78 -1.72 -19.43
CA ILE A 393 -3.35 -0.34 -19.18
C ILE A 393 -4.58 0.45 -18.75
N ILE A 394 -4.59 0.97 -17.53
CA ILE A 394 -5.69 1.79 -17.00
C ILE A 394 -5.48 3.27 -17.27
N ASP A 395 -4.22 3.72 -17.30
CA ASP A 395 -3.89 5.12 -17.56
C ASP A 395 -2.43 5.31 -18.00
N VAL A 396 -2.07 6.53 -18.38
CA VAL A 396 -0.71 6.97 -18.68
C VAL A 396 -0.40 8.30 -18.01
N VAL A 397 0.85 8.49 -17.59
CA VAL A 397 1.35 9.79 -17.12
C VAL A 397 2.10 10.47 -18.24
N ARG A 398 1.75 11.72 -18.50
CA ARG A 398 2.37 12.55 -19.54
C ARG A 398 3.39 13.51 -18.95
N LYS A 399 4.36 13.90 -19.79
CA LYS A 399 5.40 14.87 -19.42
C LYS A 399 4.75 16.21 -19.08
N VAL A 400 5.12 16.80 -17.95
CA VAL A 400 4.68 18.16 -17.55
C VAL A 400 5.44 19.19 -18.39
N LYS A 401 4.79 20.30 -18.78
CA LYS A 401 5.42 21.38 -19.59
C LYS A 401 6.34 22.30 -18.78
#